data_AF-A0ABD2KVI5-F1
#
_entry.id   AF-A0ABD2KVI5-F1
#
_cell.length_a   1.000
_cell.length_b   1.000
_cell.length_c   1.000
_cell.angle_alpha   90.00
_cell.angle_beta   90.00
_cell.angle_gamma   90.00
#
_symmetry.space_group_name_H-M   'P 1'
#
loop_
_entity.id
_entity.type
_entity.pdbx_description
1 polymer ?
#
loop_
_entity_poly.entity_id
_entity_poly.type
_entity_poly.pdbx_seq_one_letter_code
_entity_poly.pdbx_strand_id
1 'polypeptide(L)'
;MKNASVQNAEHLYQDAWRVCNDSLKSDVALLYPPHMVAIAAIMVAALMRGGYEKDKELKNWLAELNVDYEKILEIQQMLFSMYSVWRTFDEQTQLKGLLEKIPRPNQINQTAHNVHIQ
;
A
#
# COMPACT_ATOMS: atom_id res chain seq x y z
N MET A 1 -29.70 9.53 15.59
CA MET A 1 -28.70 10.23 14.75
C MET A 1 -27.26 9.97 15.19
N LYS A 2 -26.88 10.15 16.48
CA LYS A 2 -25.50 9.89 16.96
C LYS A 2 -24.96 8.46 16.73
N ASN A 3 -25.82 7.43 16.75
CA ASN A 3 -25.35 6.04 16.56
C ASN A 3 -24.89 5.74 15.13
N ALA A 4 -25.49 6.38 14.12
CA ALA A 4 -25.15 6.14 12.73
C ALA A 4 -23.82 6.79 12.35
N SER A 5 -23.53 7.98 12.87
CA SER A 5 -22.24 8.66 12.62
C SER A 5 -21.08 7.89 13.25
N VAL A 6 -21.25 7.39 14.48
CA VAL A 6 -20.24 6.57 15.16
C VAL A 6 -20.00 5.25 14.44
N GLN A 7 -21.05 4.56 13.97
CA GLN A 7 -20.91 3.33 13.19
C GLN A 7 -20.19 3.59 11.85
N ASN A 8 -20.52 4.69 11.17
CA ASN A 8 -19.84 5.06 9.92
C ASN A 8 -18.34 5.30 10.13
N ALA A 9 -17.96 5.94 11.24
CA ALA A 9 -16.56 6.15 11.60
C ALA A 9 -15.83 4.84 11.91
N GLU A 10 -16.44 3.91 12.63
CA GLU A 10 -15.86 2.59 12.92
C GLU A 10 -15.65 1.77 11.64
N HIS A 11 -16.63 1.79 10.73
CA HIS A 11 -16.47 1.11 9.44
C HIS A 11 -15.38 1.76 8.57
N LEU A 12 -15.31 3.09 8.54
CA LEU A 12 -14.24 3.80 7.85
C LEU A 12 -12.87 3.46 8.43
N TYR A 13 -12.76 3.37 9.75
CA TYR A 13 -11.53 2.95 10.43
C TYR A 13 -11.09 1.55 9.99
N GLN A 14 -12.00 0.58 9.97
CA GLN A 14 -11.68 -0.79 9.55
C GLN A 14 -11.24 -0.86 8.08
N ASP A 15 -11.90 -0.11 7.20
CA ASP A 15 -11.53 -0.06 5.79
C ASP A 15 -10.19 0.66 5.59
N ALA A 16 -9.95 1.78 6.27
CA ALA A 16 -8.67 2.50 6.23
C ALA A 16 -7.52 1.65 6.77
N TRP A 17 -7.74 0.87 7.83
CA TRP A 17 -6.76 -0.07 8.36
C TRP A 17 -6.36 -1.13 7.32
N ARG A 18 -7.35 -1.69 6.60
CA ARG A 18 -7.09 -2.63 5.50
C ARG A 18 -6.25 -1.99 4.39
N VAL A 19 -6.62 -0.79 3.94
CA VAL A 19 -5.86 -0.06 2.93
C VAL A 19 -4.43 0.24 3.39
N CYS A 20 -4.26 0.62 4.66
CA CYS A 20 -2.93 0.86 5.23
C CYS A 20 -2.07 -0.40 5.20
N ASN A 21 -2.62 -1.58 5.51
CA ASN A 21 -1.88 -2.84 5.40
C ASN A 21 -1.54 -3.20 3.95
N ASP A 22 -2.47 -2.94 3.03
CA ASP A 22 -2.27 -3.19 1.61
C ASP A 22 -1.20 -2.28 1.00
N SER A 23 -1.01 -1.08 1.54
CA SER A 23 0.03 -0.16 1.10
C SER A 23 1.44 -0.77 1.13
N LEU A 24 1.69 -1.76 2.01
CA LEU A 24 2.96 -2.49 2.12
C LEU A 24 3.24 -3.43 0.93
N LYS A 25 2.26 -3.64 0.05
CA LYS A 25 2.45 -4.34 -1.25
C LYS A 25 2.97 -3.39 -2.33
N SER A 26 3.31 -2.15 -1.96
CA SER A 26 3.84 -1.12 -2.84
C SER A 26 5.00 -0.38 -2.15
N ASP A 27 5.67 0.50 -2.89
CA ASP A 27 6.84 1.23 -2.40
C ASP A 27 6.47 2.49 -1.59
N VAL A 28 5.19 2.79 -1.39
CA VAL A 28 4.75 4.05 -0.74
C VAL A 28 5.33 4.24 0.66
N ALA A 29 5.56 3.15 1.41
CA ALA A 29 6.17 3.21 2.74
C ALA A 29 7.65 3.61 2.73
N LEU A 30 8.33 3.48 1.59
CA LEU A 30 9.73 3.89 1.41
C LEU A 30 9.85 5.28 0.80
N LEU A 31 8.80 5.75 0.11
CA LEU A 31 8.80 7.02 -0.63
C LEU A 31 8.17 8.17 0.16
N TYR A 32 7.24 7.89 1.08
CA TYR A 32 6.46 8.91 1.77
C TYR A 32 6.46 8.72 3.30
N PRO A 33 6.35 9.81 4.07
CA PRO A 33 6.19 9.74 5.51
C PRO A 33 4.94 8.94 5.93
N PRO A 34 4.98 8.17 7.03
CA PRO A 34 3.86 7.31 7.46
C PRO A 34 2.52 8.05 7.64
N HIS A 35 2.54 9.30 8.10
CA HIS A 35 1.33 10.09 8.29
C HIS A 35 0.61 10.44 6.98
N MET A 36 1.35 10.67 5.88
CA MET A 36 0.76 10.92 4.56
C MET A 36 0.14 9.64 4.00
N VAL A 37 0.80 8.49 4.19
CA VAL A 37 0.27 7.17 3.81
C VAL A 37 -1.02 6.87 4.58
N ALA A 38 -1.08 7.19 5.88
CA ALA A 38 -2.28 7.01 6.69
C ALA A 38 -3.44 7.89 6.20
N ILE A 39 -3.20 9.16 5.88
CA ILE A 39 -4.24 10.06 5.34
C ILE A 39 -4.74 9.56 3.97
N ALA A 40 -3.82 9.14 3.09
CA ALA A 40 -4.18 8.54 1.81
C ALA A 40 -5.04 7.28 2.01
N ALA A 41 -4.71 6.41 2.97
CA ALA A 41 -5.49 5.22 3.28
C ALA A 41 -6.92 5.55 3.75
N ILE A 42 -7.07 6.55 4.61
CA ILE A 42 -8.40 7.06 5.03
C ILE A 42 -9.20 7.56 3.83
N MET A 43 -8.59 8.38 2.98
CA MET A 43 -9.26 8.94 1.80
C MET A 43 -9.65 7.85 0.78
N VAL A 44 -8.78 6.87 0.52
CA VAL A 44 -9.08 5.73 -0.36
C VAL A 44 -10.23 4.90 0.21
N ALA A 45 -10.22 4.60 1.50
CA ALA A 45 -11.31 3.89 2.15
C ALA A 45 -12.65 4.65 2.00
N ALA A 46 -12.64 5.97 2.19
CA ALA A 46 -13.83 6.80 1.98
C ALA A 46 -14.28 6.81 0.50
N LEU A 47 -13.36 6.83 -0.45
CA LEU A 47 -13.67 6.72 -1.89
C LEU A 47 -14.33 5.37 -2.22
N MET A 48 -13.84 4.28 -1.66
CA MET A 48 -14.43 2.93 -1.85
C MET A 48 -15.86 2.84 -1.30
N ARG A 49 -16.22 3.65 -0.31
CA ARG A 49 -17.57 3.73 0.28
C ARG A 49 -18.52 4.69 -0.45
N GLY A 50 -18.11 5.24 -1.59
CA GLY A 50 -18.93 6.16 -2.39
C GLY A 50 -18.52 7.64 -2.30
N GLY A 51 -17.31 7.92 -1.80
CA GLY A 51 -16.70 9.24 -1.75
C GLY A 51 -16.92 9.98 -0.43
N TYR A 52 -15.95 10.80 -0.04
CA TYR A 52 -16.01 11.65 1.16
C TYR A 52 -16.81 12.94 0.95
N GLU A 53 -17.25 13.26 -0.27
CA GLU A 53 -18.02 14.49 -0.58
C GLU A 53 -19.36 14.58 0.15
N LYS A 54 -19.98 13.43 0.45
CA LYS A 54 -21.25 13.35 1.18
C LYS A 54 -21.06 13.38 2.69
N ASP A 55 -19.85 13.10 3.16
CA ASP A 55 -19.47 13.12 4.57
C ASP A 55 -18.86 14.49 4.91
N LYS A 56 -19.72 15.41 5.34
CA LYS A 56 -19.31 16.79 5.67
C LYS A 56 -18.27 16.82 6.80
N GLU A 57 -18.38 15.91 7.76
CA GLU A 57 -17.47 15.87 8.91
C GLU A 57 -16.07 15.46 8.45
N LEU A 58 -15.98 14.36 7.69
CA LEU A 58 -14.71 13.91 7.12
C LEU A 58 -14.12 14.94 6.15
N LYS A 59 -14.94 15.53 5.27
CA LYS A 59 -14.49 16.56 4.32
C LYS A 59 -13.91 17.79 5.02
N ASN A 60 -14.58 18.27 6.07
CA ASN A 60 -14.10 19.42 6.83
C ASN A 60 -12.82 19.07 7.59
N TRP A 61 -12.78 17.92 8.27
CA TRP A 61 -11.58 17.44 8.95
C TRP A 61 -10.40 17.34 7.99
N LEU A 62 -10.62 16.77 6.79
CA LEU A 62 -9.61 16.71 5.75
C LEU A 62 -9.16 18.12 5.36
N ALA A 63 -10.05 19.07 5.12
CA ALA A 63 -9.69 20.44 4.70
C ALA A 63 -8.92 21.25 5.77
N GLU A 64 -9.03 20.87 7.05
CA GLU A 64 -8.34 21.53 8.16
C GLU A 64 -6.88 21.05 8.33
N LEU A 65 -6.50 19.94 7.69
CA LEU A 65 -5.13 19.41 7.80
C LEU A 65 -4.15 20.28 7.03
N ASN A 66 -3.06 20.67 7.69
CA ASN A 66 -1.93 21.34 7.03
C ASN A 66 -0.96 20.30 6.45
N VAL A 67 -1.36 19.67 5.35
CA VAL A 67 -0.60 18.60 4.67
C VAL A 67 -0.53 18.86 3.16
N ASP A 68 0.46 18.25 2.52
CA ASP A 68 0.62 18.33 1.07
C ASP A 68 -0.34 17.34 0.37
N TYR A 69 -1.43 17.87 -0.19
CA TYR A 69 -2.42 17.06 -0.92
C TYR A 69 -1.94 16.58 -2.28
N GLU A 70 -0.95 17.22 -2.89
CA GLU A 70 -0.36 16.73 -4.13
C GLU A 70 0.36 15.41 -3.85
N LYS A 71 1.14 15.36 -2.77
CA LYS A 71 1.79 14.13 -2.31
C LYS A 71 0.79 13.06 -1.87
N ILE A 72 -0.29 13.45 -1.20
CA ILE A 72 -1.35 12.49 -0.85
C ILE A 72 -2.00 11.91 -2.11
N LEU A 73 -2.26 12.73 -3.13
CA LEU A 73 -2.82 12.26 -4.40
C LEU A 73 -1.86 11.30 -5.13
N GLU A 74 -0.55 11.57 -5.12
CA GLU A 74 0.46 10.64 -5.65
C GLU A 74 0.38 9.28 -4.94
N ILE A 75 0.28 9.25 -3.61
CA ILE A 75 0.11 8.00 -2.84
C ILE A 75 -1.17 7.27 -3.24
N GLN A 76 -2.30 8.00 -3.37
CA GLN A 76 -3.57 7.40 -3.79
C GLN A 76 -3.47 6.73 -5.17
N GLN A 77 -2.82 7.38 -6.12
CA GLN A 77 -2.61 6.82 -7.46
C GLN A 77 -1.75 5.56 -7.42
N MET A 78 -0.70 5.54 -6.60
CA MET A 78 0.12 4.34 -6.38
C MET A 78 -0.69 3.20 -5.76
N LEU A 79 -1.56 3.48 -4.78
CA LEU A 79 -2.46 2.48 -4.19
C LEU A 79 -3.45 1.93 -5.22
N PHE A 80 -4.08 2.78 -6.04
CA PHE A 80 -4.98 2.32 -7.10
C PHE A 80 -4.26 1.50 -8.18
N SER A 81 -3.04 1.89 -8.53
CA SER A 81 -2.19 1.12 -9.44
C SER A 81 -1.88 -0.28 -8.88
N MET A 82 -1.49 -0.35 -7.60
CA MET A 82 -1.27 -1.62 -6.90
C MET A 82 -2.54 -2.48 -6.87
N TYR A 83 -3.71 -1.92 -6.54
CA TYR A 83 -4.97 -2.65 -6.56
C TYR A 83 -5.35 -3.14 -7.97
N SER A 84 -5.03 -2.38 -9.02
CA SER A 84 -5.22 -2.80 -10.41
C SER A 84 -4.39 -4.03 -10.72
N VAL A 85 -3.11 -4.04 -10.35
CA VAL A 85 -2.22 -5.19 -10.54
C VAL A 85 -2.73 -6.38 -9.73
N TRP A 86 -3.00 -6.19 -8.44
CA TRP A 86 -3.42 -7.26 -7.53
C TRP A 86 -4.73 -7.92 -7.98
N ARG A 87 -5.67 -7.17 -8.56
CA ARG A 87 -6.90 -7.74 -9.14
C ARG A 87 -6.64 -8.70 -10.30
N THR A 88 -5.60 -8.45 -11.09
CA THR A 88 -5.29 -9.19 -12.32
C THR A 88 -4.22 -10.26 -12.16
N PHE A 89 -3.47 -10.22 -11.06
CA PHE A 89 -2.38 -11.14 -10.78
C PHE A 89 -2.90 -12.48 -10.25
N ASP A 90 -2.51 -13.58 -10.90
CA ASP A 90 -2.78 -14.94 -10.45
C ASP A 90 -1.48 -15.59 -9.98
N GLU A 91 -1.33 -15.66 -8.66
CA GLU A 91 -0.13 -16.19 -8.03
C GLU A 91 0.13 -17.66 -8.41
N GLN A 92 -0.91 -18.48 -8.56
CA GLN A 92 -0.74 -19.91 -8.80
C GLN A 92 -0.15 -20.21 -10.17
N THR A 93 -0.52 -19.42 -11.17
CA THR A 93 -0.07 -19.62 -12.55
C THR A 93 1.17 -18.79 -12.88
N GLN A 94 1.33 -17.61 -12.28
CA GLN A 94 2.37 -16.66 -12.67
C GLN A 94 3.63 -16.72 -11.78
N LEU A 95 3.51 -17.09 -10.50
CA LEU A 95 4.62 -16.99 -9.54
C LEU A 95 5.81 -17.87 -9.93
N LYS A 96 5.57 -19.11 -10.32
CA LYS A 96 6.66 -20.05 -10.68
C LYS A 96 7.53 -19.51 -11.82
N GLY A 97 6.91 -19.00 -12.88
CA GLY A 97 7.63 -18.44 -14.03
C GLY A 97 8.39 -17.15 -13.70
N LEU A 98 7.95 -16.40 -12.68
CA LEU A 98 8.68 -15.24 -12.16
C LEU A 98 9.90 -15.68 -11.33
N LEU A 99 9.74 -16.65 -10.43
CA LEU A 99 10.84 -17.15 -9.58
C LEU A 99 12.00 -17.73 -10.40
N GLU A 100 11.71 -18.37 -11.53
CA GLU A 100 12.74 -18.92 -12.43
C GLU A 100 13.60 -17.82 -13.08
N LYS A 101 13.06 -16.60 -13.24
CA LYS A 101 13.77 -15.44 -13.81
C LYS A 101 14.56 -14.64 -12.77
N ILE A 102 14.40 -14.94 -11.47
CA ILE A 102 15.15 -14.25 -10.42
C ILE A 102 16.63 -14.64 -10.54
N PRO A 103 17.56 -13.66 -10.63
CA PRO A 103 18.99 -13.94 -10.64
C PRO A 103 19.40 -14.77 -9.43
N ARG A 104 20.02 -15.93 -9.67
CA ARG A 104 20.50 -16.80 -8.60
C ARG A 104 21.87 -16.33 -8.12
N PRO A 105 22.17 -16.41 -6.81
CA PRO A 105 23.50 -16.15 -6.30
C PRO A 105 24.54 -17.03 -7.02
N ASN A 106 25.65 -16.43 -7.44
CA ASN A 106 26.77 -17.19 -8.01
C ASN A 106 27.26 -18.19 -6.97
N GLN A 107 27.26 -19.47 -7.31
CA GLN A 107 27.88 -20.49 -6.46
C GLN A 107 29.40 -20.27 -6.51
N ILE A 108 29.98 -19.78 -5.42
CA ILE A 108 31.43 -19.75 -5.25
C ILE A 108 31.86 -21.21 -5.12
N ASN A 109 32.37 -21.81 -6.19
CA ASN A 109 32.96 -23.14 -6.14
C ASN A 109 34.14 -23.11 -5.17
N GLN A 110 34.02 -23.82 -4.05
CA GLN A 110 35.04 -23.93 -2.99
C GLN A 110 36.31 -24.70 -3.43
N THR A 111 36.47 -25.00 -4.71
CA THR A 111 37.56 -25.85 -5.24
C THR A 111 38.92 -25.16 -5.32
N ALA A 112 39.01 -23.86 -5.03
CA ALA A 112 40.28 -23.11 -5.09
C ALA A 112 41.15 -23.18 -3.82
N HIS A 113 40.74 -23.88 -2.75
CA HIS A 113 41.44 -23.83 -1.46
C HIS A 113 42.45 -24.97 -1.20
N ASN A 114 42.69 -25.87 -2.15
CA ASN A 114 43.60 -27.03 -1.96
C ASN A 114 44.89 -26.98 -2.80
N VAL A 115 45.25 -25.84 -3.39
CA VAL A 115 46.49 -25.70 -4.16
C VAL A 115 47.37 -24.68 -3.48
N HIS A 116 48.16 -25.07 -2.47
CA HIS A 116 49.48 -24.51 -2.07
C HIS A 116 49.88 -24.87 -0.63
N ILE A 117 50.01 -26.17 -0.31
CA ILE A 117 50.97 -26.62 0.72
C ILE A 117 51.56 -27.97 0.25
N GLN A 118 52.64 -27.90 -0.53
CA GLN A 118 53.65 -28.94 -0.65
C GLN A 118 55.02 -28.30 -0.43
#